data_AF-A0A6N3R5L4-F1
#
_entry.id   AF-A0A6N3R5L4-F1
#
_cell.length_a   1.000
_cell.length_b   1.000
_cell.length_c   1.000
_cell.angle_alpha   90.00
_cell.angle_beta   90.00
_cell.angle_gamma   90.00
#
_symmetry.space_group_name_H-M   'P 1'
#
loop_
_entity.id
_entity.type
_entity.pdbx_description
1 polymer ?
#
loop_
_entity_poly.entity_id
_entity_poly.type
_entity_poly.pdbx_seq_one_letter_code
_entity_poly.pdbx_strand_id
1 'polypeptide(L)'
;MAANRKAYHVVDEAELTKASGTEHHGGVCFLIKKRNGTTVQQWVSQAGAQDCVLALENESNPHNLGGMMRSCAHFGVKGVVVQDAALLESGAAIRTAEGGAELVQSITGDNIVNVLDDFRQAGYTVVTTSSEQGKPLFKTSLPAKMVLVLGQEYEGLPDAARDPNDLRVKIDGTGNVAGLNISVATGVLLGEWWRQNKA
;
A
#
# COMPACT_ATOMS: atom_id res chain seq x y z
N MET A 1 -18.83 14.34 -17.66
CA MET A 1 -18.74 15.63 -16.93
C MET A 1 -19.82 16.63 -17.35
N ALA A 2 -20.08 16.83 -18.65
CA ALA A 2 -21.21 17.66 -19.14
C ALA A 2 -22.60 17.17 -18.67
N ALA A 3 -22.82 15.84 -18.62
CA ALA A 3 -24.08 15.25 -18.16
C ALA A 3 -24.39 15.49 -16.67
N ASN A 4 -23.38 15.80 -15.85
CA ASN A 4 -23.53 15.96 -14.39
C ASN A 4 -23.43 17.42 -13.92
N ARG A 5 -23.41 18.40 -14.84
CA ARG A 5 -23.30 19.85 -14.54
C ARG A 5 -22.19 20.22 -13.54
N LYS A 6 -21.07 19.49 -13.54
CA LYS A 6 -19.91 19.91 -12.73
C LYS A 6 -19.31 21.16 -13.35
N ALA A 7 -19.11 22.21 -12.54
CA ALA A 7 -18.46 23.44 -12.98
C ALA A 7 -17.07 23.13 -13.55
N TYR A 8 -16.73 23.73 -14.69
CA TYR A 8 -15.42 23.63 -15.31
C TYR A 8 -15.03 25.00 -15.87
N HIS A 9 -13.72 25.23 -15.96
CA HIS A 9 -13.14 26.41 -16.58
C HIS A 9 -12.22 25.94 -17.71
N VAL A 10 -12.35 26.52 -18.89
CA VAL A 10 -11.37 26.35 -19.97
C VAL A 10 -10.36 27.47 -19.79
N VAL A 11 -9.10 27.10 -19.59
CA VAL A 11 -8.00 28.02 -19.29
C VAL A 11 -6.82 27.69 -20.20
N ASP A 12 -5.84 28.59 -20.28
CA ASP A 12 -4.63 28.35 -21.05
C ASP A 12 -3.62 27.44 -20.33
N GLU A 13 -2.55 27.06 -21.04
CA GLU A 13 -1.52 26.14 -20.53
C GLU A 13 -0.73 26.73 -19.34
N ALA A 14 -0.52 28.05 -19.33
CA ALA A 14 0.17 28.73 -18.24
C ALA A 14 -0.66 28.68 -16.95
N GLU A 15 -1.98 28.89 -17.06
CA GLU A 15 -2.90 28.77 -15.94
C GLU A 15 -3.04 27.33 -15.45
N LEU A 16 -3.08 26.34 -16.35
CA LEU A 16 -3.06 24.92 -15.96
C LEU A 16 -1.78 24.56 -15.20
N THR A 17 -0.62 24.97 -15.70
CA THR A 17 0.68 24.71 -15.06
C THR A 17 0.74 25.33 -13.67
N LYS A 18 0.23 26.56 -13.52
CA LYS A 18 0.13 27.23 -12.23
C LYS A 18 -0.82 26.51 -11.27
N ALA A 19 -1.96 26.02 -11.75
CA ALA A 19 -2.96 25.34 -10.94
C ALA A 19 -2.52 23.92 -10.52
N SER A 20 -1.86 23.19 -11.41
CA SER A 20 -1.39 21.81 -11.16
C SER A 20 -0.05 21.75 -10.42
N GLY A 21 0.73 22.83 -10.46
CA GLY A 21 2.12 22.85 -9.97
C GLY A 21 3.10 22.04 -10.84
N THR A 22 2.71 21.66 -12.06
CA THR A 22 3.54 20.89 -12.99
C THR A 22 3.13 21.09 -14.45
N GLU A 23 4.10 21.17 -15.35
CA GLU A 23 3.89 21.22 -16.81
C GLU A 23 3.34 19.88 -17.36
N HIS A 24 3.42 18.80 -16.59
CA HIS A 24 2.95 17.48 -17.00
C HIS A 24 1.50 17.21 -16.60
N HIS A 25 0.62 18.21 -16.68
CA HIS A 25 -0.77 18.13 -16.24
C HIS A 25 -1.70 17.31 -17.15
N GLY A 26 -1.28 16.97 -18.37
CA GLY A 26 -2.09 16.16 -19.30
C GLY A 26 -3.31 16.87 -19.89
N GLY A 27 -3.47 18.17 -19.61
CA GLY A 27 -4.43 19.07 -20.28
C GLY A 27 -5.81 19.12 -19.61
N VAL A 28 -6.03 18.29 -18.58
CA VAL A 28 -7.25 18.29 -17.77
C VAL A 28 -6.87 18.14 -16.30
N CYS A 29 -7.25 19.11 -15.48
CA CYS A 29 -7.02 19.09 -14.04
C CYS A 29 -8.33 19.02 -13.27
N PHE A 30 -8.27 18.44 -12.07
CA PHE A 30 -9.38 18.38 -11.14
C PHE A 30 -8.99 19.03 -9.82
N LEU A 31 -9.84 19.93 -9.32
CA LEU A 31 -9.77 20.37 -7.94
C LEU A 31 -10.55 19.37 -7.09
N ILE A 32 -9.83 18.60 -6.28
CA ILE A 32 -10.39 17.57 -5.41
C ILE A 32 -10.22 17.94 -3.93
N LYS A 33 -11.13 17.46 -3.09
CA LYS A 33 -10.92 17.49 -1.65
C LYS A 33 -9.85 16.46 -1.29
N LYS A 34 -8.95 16.81 -0.39
CA LYS A 34 -8.00 15.85 0.20
C LYS A 34 -8.77 14.70 0.85
N ARG A 35 -8.26 13.48 0.71
CA ARG A 35 -8.82 12.32 1.41
C ARG A 35 -8.11 12.23 2.75
N ASN A 36 -8.90 12.11 3.81
CA ASN A 36 -8.33 11.82 5.12
C ASN A 36 -8.14 10.30 5.24
N GLY A 37 -7.11 9.89 5.97
CA GLY A 37 -6.95 8.51 6.36
C GLY A 37 -8.08 8.00 7.27
N THR A 38 -8.17 6.68 7.38
CA THR A 38 -9.06 6.00 8.34
C THR A 38 -8.23 5.40 9.47
N THR A 39 -8.84 5.15 10.61
CA THR A 39 -8.17 4.40 11.69
C THR A 39 -8.21 2.89 11.44
N VAL A 40 -7.35 2.13 12.13
CA VAL A 40 -7.38 0.66 12.10
C VAL A 40 -8.74 0.15 12.58
N GLN A 41 -9.29 0.71 13.66
CA GLN A 41 -10.59 0.32 14.22
C GLN A 41 -11.73 0.50 13.19
N GLN A 42 -11.72 1.62 12.47
CA GLN A 42 -12.71 1.88 11.41
C GLN A 42 -12.55 0.90 10.24
N TRP A 43 -11.31 0.58 9.85
CA TRP A 43 -11.03 -0.39 8.81
C TRP A 43 -11.55 -1.79 9.17
N VAL A 44 -11.11 -2.32 10.32
CA VAL A 44 -11.44 -3.69 10.75
C VAL A 44 -12.93 -3.89 11.03
N SER A 45 -13.67 -2.81 11.34
CA SER A 45 -15.13 -2.86 11.52
C SER A 45 -15.89 -3.15 10.22
N GLN A 46 -15.26 -2.92 9.06
CA GLN A 46 -15.84 -3.12 7.73
C GLN A 46 -15.20 -4.30 6.98
N ALA A 47 -14.09 -4.82 7.49
CA ALA A 47 -13.33 -5.87 6.84
C ALA A 47 -14.02 -7.25 6.95
N GLY A 48 -14.03 -7.99 5.84
CA GLY A 48 -14.56 -9.34 5.79
C GLY A 48 -13.61 -10.40 6.35
N ALA A 49 -14.00 -11.67 6.21
CA ALA A 49 -13.15 -12.81 6.58
C ALA A 49 -11.92 -13.01 5.68
N GLN A 50 -11.92 -12.38 4.49
CA GLN A 50 -10.77 -12.31 3.61
C GLN A 50 -10.42 -10.85 3.36
N ASP A 51 -9.25 -10.43 3.82
CA ASP A 51 -8.76 -9.06 3.66
C ASP A 51 -7.23 -9.05 3.70
N CYS A 52 -6.63 -8.23 2.85
CA CYS A 52 -5.20 -8.01 2.86
C CYS A 52 -4.96 -6.51 2.97
N VAL A 53 -4.15 -6.13 3.95
CA VAL A 53 -3.71 -4.75 4.17
C VAL A 53 -2.20 -4.71 3.96
N LEU A 54 -1.73 -3.73 3.21
CA LEU A 54 -0.30 -3.46 3.11
C LEU A 54 0.10 -2.50 4.25
N ALA A 55 1.15 -2.79 5.00
CA ALA A 55 1.69 -1.89 6.01
C ALA A 55 3.11 -1.48 5.65
N LEU A 56 3.34 -0.17 5.55
CA LEU A 56 4.61 0.40 5.15
C LEU A 56 5.31 1.00 6.35
N GLU A 57 6.51 0.50 6.64
CA GLU A 57 7.37 1.04 7.68
C GLU A 57 8.51 1.84 7.05
N ASN A 58 8.59 3.14 7.36
CA ASN A 58 9.68 4.04 6.94
C ASN A 58 9.90 4.17 5.40
N GLU A 59 8.90 3.83 4.58
CA GLU A 59 8.94 4.08 3.14
C GLU A 59 8.27 5.42 2.80
N SER A 60 9.02 6.31 2.14
CA SER A 60 8.59 7.65 1.77
C SER A 60 8.90 8.04 0.32
N ASN A 61 9.54 7.14 -0.44
CA ASN A 61 9.86 7.37 -1.84
C ASN A 61 8.57 7.33 -2.68
N PRO A 62 8.17 8.44 -3.32
CA PRO A 62 6.90 8.52 -4.02
C PRO A 62 6.78 7.56 -5.20
N HIS A 63 7.89 7.20 -5.86
CA HIS A 63 7.85 6.24 -6.97
C HIS A 63 7.59 4.81 -6.49
N ASN A 64 8.20 4.41 -5.36
CA ASN A 64 7.90 3.13 -4.73
C ASN A 64 6.43 3.11 -4.24
N LEU A 65 6.00 4.15 -3.53
CA LEU A 65 4.61 4.28 -3.04
C LEU A 65 3.60 4.18 -4.18
N GLY A 66 3.84 4.88 -5.29
CA GLY A 66 2.96 4.81 -6.46
C GLY A 66 2.89 3.41 -7.08
N GLY A 67 4.03 2.75 -7.28
CA GLY A 67 4.06 1.39 -7.82
C GLY A 67 3.40 0.35 -6.89
N MET A 68 3.54 0.52 -5.57
CA MET A 68 2.87 -0.30 -4.57
C MET A 68 1.36 -0.06 -4.56
N MET A 69 0.89 1.19 -4.61
CA MET A 69 -0.54 1.50 -4.73
C MET A 69 -1.14 0.92 -6.01
N ARG A 70 -0.42 1.00 -7.15
CA ARG A 70 -0.85 0.37 -8.40
C ARG A 70 -1.02 -1.14 -8.25
N SER A 71 -0.05 -1.80 -7.61
CA SER A 71 -0.11 -3.24 -7.34
C SER A 71 -1.24 -3.59 -6.40
N CYS A 72 -1.46 -2.80 -5.35
CA CYS A 72 -2.57 -2.98 -4.41
C CYS A 72 -3.92 -2.91 -5.14
N ALA A 73 -4.13 -1.85 -5.92
CA ALA A 73 -5.33 -1.65 -6.71
C ALA A 73 -5.57 -2.82 -7.69
N HIS A 74 -4.51 -3.30 -8.35
CA HIS A 74 -4.59 -4.41 -9.29
C HIS A 74 -5.04 -5.73 -8.62
N PHE A 75 -4.49 -6.04 -7.44
CA PHE A 75 -4.81 -7.28 -6.71
C PHE A 75 -5.97 -7.13 -5.71
N GLY A 76 -6.67 -5.99 -5.72
CA GLY A 76 -7.84 -5.75 -4.87
C GLY A 76 -7.52 -5.49 -3.39
N VAL A 77 -6.26 -5.16 -3.07
CA VAL A 77 -5.83 -4.67 -1.75
C VAL A 77 -6.20 -3.20 -1.65
N LYS A 78 -7.04 -2.85 -0.70
CA LYS A 78 -7.63 -1.51 -0.59
C LYS A 78 -7.05 -0.68 0.54
N GLY A 79 -6.41 -1.31 1.53
CA GLY A 79 -5.87 -0.64 2.71
C GLY A 79 -4.36 -0.57 2.65
N VAL A 80 -3.81 0.64 2.84
CA VAL A 80 -2.37 0.84 3.02
C VAL A 80 -2.10 1.60 4.31
N VAL A 81 -1.44 0.97 5.27
CA VAL A 81 -1.00 1.62 6.52
C VAL A 81 0.23 2.48 6.24
N VAL A 82 0.16 3.74 6.64
CA VAL A 82 1.26 4.70 6.62
C VAL A 82 1.20 5.59 7.88
N GLN A 83 2.35 6.16 8.28
CA GLN A 83 2.39 7.13 9.39
C GLN A 83 1.69 8.45 9.03
N ASP A 84 1.83 8.89 7.77
CA ASP A 84 1.17 10.09 7.25
C ASP A 84 0.49 9.78 5.93
N ALA A 85 -0.83 10.00 5.88
CA ALA A 85 -1.65 9.82 4.67
C ALA A 85 -1.15 10.68 3.49
N ALA A 86 -0.54 11.84 3.76
CA ALA A 86 -0.04 12.74 2.74
C ALA A 86 1.05 12.11 1.86
N LEU A 87 1.76 11.08 2.34
CA LEU A 87 2.76 10.35 1.56
C LEU A 87 2.15 9.70 0.31
N LEU A 88 0.97 9.10 0.46
CA LEU A 88 0.24 8.46 -0.65
C LEU A 88 -0.41 9.49 -1.59
N GLU A 89 -0.63 10.71 -1.12
CA GLU A 89 -1.25 11.79 -1.88
C GLU A 89 -0.27 12.69 -2.64
N SER A 90 1.04 12.43 -2.58
CA SER A 90 2.01 13.21 -3.34
C SER A 90 1.78 13.07 -4.85
N GLY A 91 1.93 14.17 -5.60
CA GLY A 91 1.68 14.17 -7.06
C GLY A 91 2.53 13.14 -7.82
N ALA A 92 3.77 12.90 -7.39
CA ALA A 92 4.64 11.88 -7.97
C ALA A 92 4.14 10.44 -7.68
N ALA A 93 3.63 10.18 -6.46
CA ALA A 93 3.08 8.87 -6.12
C ALA A 93 1.77 8.60 -6.85
N ILE A 94 0.84 9.56 -6.86
CA ILE A 94 -0.43 9.46 -7.60
C ILE A 94 -0.18 9.24 -9.09
N ARG A 95 0.75 10.00 -9.69
CA ARG A 95 1.11 9.84 -11.10
C ARG A 95 1.67 8.46 -11.39
N THR A 96 2.59 7.98 -10.55
CA THR A 96 3.20 6.65 -10.71
C THR A 96 2.17 5.53 -10.51
N ALA A 97 1.15 5.76 -9.68
CA ALA A 97 0.07 4.80 -9.45
C ALA A 97 -0.90 4.63 -10.62
N GLU A 98 -0.91 5.55 -11.59
CA GLU A 98 -1.75 5.51 -12.80
C GLU A 98 -3.24 5.25 -12.49
N GLY A 99 -3.80 5.97 -11.52
CA GLY A 99 -5.19 5.82 -11.07
C GLY A 99 -5.41 4.76 -9.98
N GLY A 100 -4.40 3.92 -9.68
CA GLY A 100 -4.47 2.95 -8.59
C GLY A 100 -4.64 3.61 -7.21
N ALA A 101 -4.10 4.81 -7.02
CA ALA A 101 -4.24 5.58 -5.79
C ALA A 101 -5.71 5.87 -5.41
N GLU A 102 -6.62 5.91 -6.38
CA GLU A 102 -8.05 6.15 -6.13
C GLU A 102 -8.77 4.91 -5.54
N LEU A 103 -8.18 3.72 -5.71
CA LEU A 103 -8.73 2.46 -5.20
C LEU A 103 -8.14 2.05 -3.85
N VAL A 104 -7.18 2.83 -3.37
CA VAL A 104 -6.49 2.61 -2.10
C VAL A 104 -6.87 3.69 -1.11
N GLN A 105 -7.07 3.29 0.14
CA GLN A 105 -7.33 4.14 1.28
C GLN A 105 -6.15 4.05 2.26
N SER A 106 -5.61 5.20 2.67
CA SER A 106 -4.62 5.27 3.73
C SER A 106 -5.26 4.91 5.07
N ILE A 107 -4.61 4.01 5.81
CA ILE A 107 -4.90 3.71 7.20
C ILE A 107 -3.79 4.34 8.03
N THR A 108 -4.13 5.15 9.03
CA THR A 108 -3.16 5.84 9.88
C THR A 108 -3.28 5.35 11.30
N GLY A 109 -2.14 5.22 11.97
CA GLY A 109 -2.05 4.94 13.41
C GLY A 109 -0.77 5.51 13.99
N ASP A 110 -0.70 5.60 15.31
CA ASP A 110 0.36 6.34 16.00
C ASP A 110 1.75 5.74 15.78
N ASN A 111 1.84 4.41 15.83
CA ASN A 111 3.08 3.67 15.61
C ASN A 111 2.78 2.24 15.13
N ILE A 112 3.79 1.59 14.55
CA ILE A 112 3.64 0.26 13.95
C ILE A 112 3.29 -0.82 14.97
N VAL A 113 3.77 -0.72 16.23
CA VAL A 113 3.48 -1.70 17.30
C VAL A 113 1.97 -1.75 17.54
N ASN A 114 1.38 -0.60 17.86
CA ASN A 114 -0.05 -0.49 18.15
C ASN A 114 -0.91 -0.90 16.94
N VAL A 115 -0.51 -0.48 15.74
CA VAL A 115 -1.24 -0.82 14.52
C VAL A 115 -1.27 -2.33 14.30
N LEU A 116 -0.12 -3.00 14.39
CA LEU A 116 -0.06 -4.45 14.19
C LEU A 116 -0.84 -5.20 15.27
N ASP A 117 -0.79 -4.74 16.53
CA ASP A 117 -1.56 -5.32 17.62
C ASP A 117 -3.08 -5.17 17.43
N ASP A 118 -3.55 -4.01 16.98
CA ASP A 118 -4.96 -3.78 16.64
C ASP A 118 -5.43 -4.74 15.53
N PHE A 119 -4.60 -4.96 14.51
CA PHE A 119 -4.89 -5.93 13.45
C PHE A 119 -4.89 -7.38 13.96
N ARG A 120 -3.93 -7.76 14.81
CA ARG A 120 -3.90 -9.09 15.44
C ARG A 120 -5.15 -9.35 16.27
N GLN A 121 -5.57 -8.39 17.07
CA GLN A 121 -6.83 -8.47 17.85
C GLN A 121 -8.07 -8.61 16.96
N ALA A 122 -8.04 -8.06 15.75
CA ALA A 122 -9.08 -8.22 14.74
C ALA A 122 -8.98 -9.52 13.90
N GLY A 123 -8.08 -10.44 14.28
CA GLY A 123 -7.91 -11.75 13.67
C GLY A 123 -7.09 -11.75 12.38
N TYR A 124 -6.26 -10.73 12.14
CA TYR A 124 -5.30 -10.74 11.04
C TYR A 124 -4.04 -11.47 11.45
N THR A 125 -3.47 -12.23 10.52
CA THR A 125 -2.09 -12.71 10.65
C THR A 125 -1.13 -11.66 10.06
N VAL A 126 -0.11 -11.26 10.82
CA VAL A 126 0.93 -10.39 10.28
C VAL A 126 1.91 -11.24 9.48
N VAL A 127 2.19 -10.79 8.26
CA VAL A 127 3.15 -11.41 7.35
C VAL A 127 4.28 -10.43 7.10
N THR A 128 5.50 -10.84 7.41
CA THR A 128 6.71 -10.04 7.22
C THR A 128 7.60 -10.63 6.15
N THR A 129 8.44 -9.80 5.54
CA THR A 129 9.38 -10.23 4.52
C THR A 129 10.82 -10.20 5.00
N SER A 130 11.67 -11.06 4.45
CA SER A 130 13.12 -10.95 4.56
C SER A 130 13.78 -11.47 3.29
N SER A 131 14.95 -10.92 2.98
CA SER A 131 15.79 -11.39 1.88
C SER A 131 16.48 -12.72 2.21
N GLU A 132 16.78 -12.97 3.49
CA GLU A 132 17.58 -14.12 3.91
C GLU A 132 16.75 -15.20 4.62
N GLN A 133 15.80 -14.79 5.46
CA GLN A 133 15.09 -15.66 6.39
C GLN A 133 13.60 -15.81 6.05
N GLY A 134 12.97 -16.83 6.62
CA GLY A 134 11.54 -17.10 6.43
C GLY A 134 11.27 -18.21 5.41
N LYS A 135 9.99 -18.53 5.26
CA LYS A 135 9.53 -19.62 4.40
C LYS A 135 9.48 -19.16 2.93
N PRO A 136 9.83 -20.02 1.96
CA PRO A 136 9.71 -19.69 0.54
C PRO A 136 8.27 -19.31 0.18
N LEU A 137 8.06 -18.12 -0.37
CA LEU A 137 6.74 -17.55 -0.67
C LEU A 137 5.85 -18.56 -1.43
N PHE A 138 6.35 -19.08 -2.55
CA PHE A 138 5.59 -19.98 -3.45
C PHE A 138 5.39 -21.40 -2.90
N LYS A 139 5.96 -21.73 -1.74
CA LYS A 139 5.74 -23.02 -1.04
C LYS A 139 4.99 -22.83 0.28
N THR A 140 4.51 -21.62 0.55
CA THR A 140 3.88 -21.25 1.82
C THR A 140 2.41 -20.91 1.58
N SER A 141 1.53 -21.47 2.40
CA SER A 141 0.13 -21.04 2.43
C SER A 141 0.04 -19.68 3.09
N LEU A 142 -0.44 -18.68 2.35
CA LEU A 142 -0.65 -17.32 2.85
C LEU A 142 -2.03 -17.21 3.51
N PRO A 143 -2.14 -16.50 4.66
CA PRO A 143 -3.42 -16.32 5.33
C PRO A 143 -4.40 -15.50 4.46
N ALA A 144 -5.68 -15.89 4.48
CA ALA A 144 -6.71 -15.15 3.76
C ALA A 144 -7.00 -13.76 4.36
N LYS A 145 -6.73 -13.60 5.66
CA LYS A 145 -6.86 -12.34 6.40
C LYS A 145 -5.49 -11.95 6.97
N MET A 146 -4.80 -11.01 6.33
CA MET A 146 -3.42 -10.69 6.68
C MET A 146 -3.03 -9.22 6.55
N VAL A 147 -2.02 -8.82 7.32
CA VAL A 147 -1.29 -7.57 7.13
C VAL A 147 0.08 -7.90 6.57
N LEU A 148 0.39 -7.46 5.35
CA LEU A 148 1.70 -7.60 4.75
C LEU A 148 2.57 -6.39 5.13
N VAL A 149 3.63 -6.60 5.90
CA VAL A 149 4.54 -5.54 6.33
C VAL A 149 5.74 -5.47 5.38
N LEU A 150 6.01 -4.28 4.84
CA LEU A 150 7.15 -3.97 3.99
C LEU A 150 7.88 -2.70 4.47
N GLY A 151 9.18 -2.61 4.21
CA GLY A 151 10.01 -1.45 4.52
C GLY A 151 11.16 -1.79 5.45
N GLN A 152 10.86 -2.40 6.59
CA GLN A 152 11.86 -3.13 7.37
C GLN A 152 11.58 -4.64 7.33
N GLU A 153 12.66 -5.42 7.36
CA GLU A 153 12.54 -6.86 7.57
C GLU A 153 12.04 -7.13 9.01
N TYR A 154 11.62 -8.37 9.29
CA TYR A 154 11.22 -8.75 10.66
C TYR A 154 12.26 -8.37 11.73
N GLU A 155 13.56 -8.46 11.43
CA GLU A 155 14.62 -8.04 12.37
C GLU A 155 14.79 -6.52 12.49
N GLY A 156 14.22 -5.74 11.58
CA GLY A 156 14.18 -4.28 11.67
C GLY A 156 12.94 -3.75 12.40
N LEU A 157 11.90 -4.58 12.57
CA LEU A 157 10.76 -4.21 13.41
C LEU A 157 11.18 -4.08 14.88
N PRO A 158 10.63 -3.11 15.63
CA PRO A 158 10.80 -3.05 17.08
C PRO A 158 10.44 -4.38 17.72
N ASP A 159 11.15 -4.81 18.76
CA ASP A 159 10.89 -6.11 19.42
C ASP A 159 9.43 -6.23 19.88
N ALA A 160 8.84 -5.13 20.38
CA ALA A 160 7.44 -5.07 20.78
C ALA A 160 6.44 -5.25 19.62
N ALA A 161 6.84 -5.02 18.37
CA ALA A 161 5.99 -5.20 17.20
C ALA A 161 5.96 -6.66 16.71
N ARG A 162 6.84 -7.53 17.23
CA ARG A 162 7.02 -8.91 16.77
C ARG A 162 6.16 -9.88 17.58
N ASP A 163 5.54 -10.84 16.91
CA ASP A 163 4.79 -11.93 17.55
C ASP A 163 5.25 -13.30 17.01
N PRO A 164 5.40 -14.33 17.87
CA PRO A 164 5.77 -15.68 17.43
C PRO A 164 4.82 -16.32 16.41
N ASN A 165 3.58 -15.84 16.31
CA ASN A 165 2.58 -16.30 15.35
C ASN A 165 2.66 -15.54 14.00
N ASP A 166 3.54 -14.53 13.89
CA ASP A 166 3.78 -13.85 12.63
C ASP A 166 4.39 -14.81 11.60
N LEU A 167 3.96 -14.68 10.35
CA LEU A 167 4.49 -15.47 9.25
C LEU A 167 5.60 -14.70 8.55
N ARG A 168 6.83 -15.19 8.63
CA ARG A 168 7.94 -14.65 7.85
C ARG A 168 8.06 -15.38 6.51
N VAL A 169 8.02 -14.66 5.40
CA VAL A 169 8.20 -15.18 4.04
C VAL A 169 9.38 -14.55 3.34
N LYS A 170 9.91 -15.25 2.34
CA LYS A 170 10.93 -14.71 1.43
C LYS A 170 10.63 -15.05 -0.02
N ILE A 171 11.04 -14.15 -0.92
CA ILE A 171 11.01 -14.36 -2.36
C ILE A 171 12.34 -14.99 -2.76
N ASP A 172 12.35 -16.31 -2.99
CA ASP A 172 13.55 -16.98 -3.48
C ASP A 172 13.87 -16.57 -4.93
N GLY A 173 15.17 -16.49 -5.24
CA GLY A 173 15.68 -16.13 -6.56
C GLY A 173 17.02 -16.82 -6.85
N THR A 174 17.75 -16.33 -7.85
CA THR A 174 19.04 -16.92 -8.25
C THR A 174 20.21 -16.55 -7.34
N GLY A 175 20.04 -15.55 -6.47
CA GLY A 175 21.11 -15.03 -5.61
C GLY A 175 22.09 -14.08 -6.29
N ASN A 176 21.88 -13.73 -7.58
CA ASN A 176 22.74 -12.78 -8.29
C ASN A 176 22.65 -11.34 -7.74
N VAL A 177 21.58 -11.04 -7.01
CA VAL A 177 21.35 -9.77 -6.31
C VAL A 177 20.77 -10.09 -4.93
N ALA A 178 20.98 -9.20 -3.96
CA ALA A 178 20.53 -9.39 -2.58
C ALA A 178 18.99 -9.37 -2.44
N GLY A 179 18.28 -8.67 -3.32
CA GLY A 179 16.84 -8.57 -3.26
C GLY A 179 16.23 -7.76 -4.39
N LEU A 180 14.90 -7.68 -4.36
CA LEU A 180 14.11 -6.90 -5.30
C LEU A 180 13.90 -5.49 -4.76
N ASN A 181 13.64 -4.54 -5.66
CA ASN A 181 13.03 -3.27 -5.27
C ASN A 181 11.69 -3.55 -4.54
N ILE A 182 11.41 -2.80 -3.47
CA ILE A 182 10.23 -2.99 -2.62
C ILE A 182 8.90 -2.94 -3.38
N SER A 183 8.77 -2.07 -4.39
CA SER A 183 7.56 -2.02 -5.22
C SER A 183 7.41 -3.25 -6.09
N VAL A 184 8.52 -3.83 -6.57
CA VAL A 184 8.50 -5.09 -7.35
C VAL A 184 8.16 -6.26 -6.42
N ALA A 185 8.80 -6.33 -5.25
CA ALA A 185 8.50 -7.35 -4.25
C ALA A 185 7.02 -7.32 -3.83
N THR A 186 6.45 -6.14 -3.64
CA THR A 186 5.02 -5.94 -3.35
C THR A 186 4.14 -6.61 -4.41
N GLY A 187 4.42 -6.39 -5.70
CA GLY A 187 3.67 -7.02 -6.78
C GLY A 187 3.74 -8.55 -6.75
N VAL A 188 4.91 -9.12 -6.45
CA VAL A 188 5.09 -10.57 -6.34
C VAL A 188 4.31 -11.15 -5.14
N LEU A 189 4.39 -10.50 -3.98
CA LEU A 189 3.73 -10.95 -2.75
C LEU A 189 2.21 -10.86 -2.86
N LEU A 190 1.70 -9.72 -3.34
CA LEU A 190 0.26 -9.52 -3.52
C LEU A 190 -0.31 -10.40 -4.62
N GLY A 191 0.45 -10.64 -5.68
CA GLY A 191 0.07 -11.57 -6.74
C GLY A 191 -0.09 -13.01 -6.23
N GLU A 192 0.82 -13.48 -5.38
CA GLU A 192 0.70 -14.80 -4.77
C GLU A 192 -0.46 -14.87 -3.77
N TRP A 193 -0.65 -13.84 -2.95
CA TRP A 193 -1.82 -13.78 -2.05
C TRP A 193 -3.13 -13.84 -2.82
N TRP A 194 -3.25 -13.05 -3.89
CA TRP A 194 -4.42 -13.03 -4.76
C TRP A 194 -4.66 -14.40 -5.41
N ARG A 195 -3.61 -15.03 -5.95
CA ARG A 195 -3.70 -16.38 -6.54
C ARG A 195 -4.21 -17.43 -5.55
N GLN A 196 -3.82 -17.34 -4.28
CA GLN A 196 -4.25 -18.31 -3.26
C GLN A 196 -5.66 -18.03 -2.72
N ASN A 197 -6.10 -16.77 -2.66
CA ASN A 197 -7.28 -16.37 -1.90
C ASN A 197 -8.43 -15.78 -2.72
N LYS A 198 -8.20 -15.42 -3.99
CA LYS A 198 -9.14 -14.71 -4.85
C LYS A 198 -9.27 -15.25 -6.28
N ALA A 199 -8.27 -15.98 -6.78
CA ALA A 199 -8.29 -16.58 -8.11
C ALA A 199 -9.25 -17.78 -8.23
#